data_AF-A0AB36S523-F1
#
_entry.id   AF-A0AB36S523-F1
#
_cell.length_a   1.000
_cell.length_b   1.000
_cell.length_c   1.000
_cell.angle_alpha   90.00
_cell.angle_beta   90.00
_cell.angle_gamma   90.00
#
_symmetry.space_group_name_H-M   'P 1'
#
loop_
_entity.id
_entity.type
_entity.pdbx_description
1 polymer ?
#
loop_
_entity_poly.entity_id
_entity_poly.type
_entity_poly.pdbx_seq_one_letter_code
_entity_poly.pdbx_strand_id
1 'polypeptide(L)'
;MIPGGGYSFCSEREAEPIALSFVAKGYHACVLRYHVGENRDFERSLEDAKQALAEIRKIDAKYKVAQDQIAVIGFSAGGHLAAAMSTLLEEKPNLCILGYPAILSSFAEVMKIKAPSLDTCVTKETPPTFLFSTFEDNVVPIENSLLYLSALEEHDVPFESHIFQKGRHGLSLGTKWFGASPEMIDLRFARWLKLVCEWLELNWEQETQPVNQTVNGPMEKNVLELPLDQLLEDGTNQAILFQEFPKLAEKSYYKILRRFSLNQLQQFSPEIFSTARIAKVHEQMKQSKRVGGKE
;
A
#
# COMPACT_ATOMS: atom_id res chain seq x y z
N MET A 1 -14.29 -8.45 -4.40
CA MET A 1 -13.78 -9.05 -3.14
C MET A 1 -13.35 -10.48 -3.36
N ILE A 2 -12.38 -10.93 -2.58
CA ILE A 2 -11.77 -12.26 -2.67
C ILE A 2 -11.91 -12.94 -1.29
N PRO A 3 -12.80 -13.94 -1.15
CA PRO A 3 -12.98 -14.65 0.10
C PRO A 3 -11.72 -15.41 0.54
N GLY A 4 -11.61 -15.71 1.84
CA GLY A 4 -10.61 -16.65 2.34
C GLY A 4 -10.98 -18.11 2.06
N GLY A 5 -10.33 -19.02 2.79
CA GLY A 5 -10.54 -20.48 2.67
C GLY A 5 -9.28 -21.28 2.33
N GLY A 6 -8.09 -20.70 2.56
CA GLY A 6 -6.82 -21.42 2.44
C GLY A 6 -6.58 -22.03 1.07
N TYR A 7 -7.00 -21.36 -0.02
CA TYR A 7 -6.99 -21.93 -1.38
C TYR A 7 -7.69 -23.30 -1.53
N SER A 8 -8.49 -23.71 -0.55
CA SER A 8 -9.15 -25.02 -0.51
C SER A 8 -10.64 -24.89 -0.83
N PHE A 9 -11.23 -23.73 -0.52
CA PHE A 9 -12.57 -23.31 -0.93
C PHE A 9 -12.63 -21.77 -0.89
N CYS A 10 -13.75 -21.18 -1.33
CA CYS A 10 -14.06 -19.78 -1.09
C CYS A 10 -15.06 -19.65 0.07
N SER A 11 -14.69 -18.99 1.16
CA SER A 11 -15.52 -18.85 2.36
C SER A 11 -16.78 -18.00 2.11
N GLU A 12 -17.97 -18.60 2.29
CA GLU A 12 -19.24 -17.86 2.14
C GLU A 12 -19.39 -16.71 3.14
N ARG A 13 -18.77 -16.81 4.31
CA ARG A 13 -18.79 -15.75 5.34
C ARG A 13 -18.07 -14.49 4.88
N GLU A 14 -17.18 -14.58 3.89
CA GLU A 14 -16.34 -13.49 3.38
C GLU A 14 -16.68 -13.15 1.91
N ALA A 15 -17.82 -13.66 1.43
CA ALA A 15 -18.34 -13.47 0.08
C ALA A 15 -19.52 -12.49 0.09
N GLU A 16 -20.74 -12.97 -0.18
CA GLU A 16 -21.95 -12.14 -0.30
C GLU A 16 -22.22 -11.22 0.89
N PRO A 17 -22.01 -11.62 2.17
CA PRO A 17 -22.17 -10.71 3.31
C PRO A 17 -21.33 -9.43 3.19
N ILE A 18 -20.09 -9.57 2.72
CA ILE A 18 -19.18 -8.45 2.50
C ILE A 18 -19.68 -7.63 1.32
N ALA A 19 -20.06 -8.27 0.21
CA ALA A 19 -20.57 -7.60 -0.98
C ALA A 19 -21.77 -6.71 -0.68
N LEU A 20 -22.77 -7.28 -0.02
CA LEU A 20 -24.00 -6.58 0.34
C LEU A 20 -23.73 -5.44 1.32
N SER A 21 -22.73 -5.58 2.19
CA SER A 21 -22.33 -4.50 3.10
C SER A 21 -21.76 -3.29 2.35
N PHE A 22 -20.97 -3.50 1.29
CA PHE A 22 -20.47 -2.42 0.43
C PHE A 22 -21.57 -1.88 -0.51
N VAL A 23 -22.44 -2.74 -1.05
CA VAL A 23 -23.61 -2.28 -1.84
C VAL A 23 -24.51 -1.36 -1.02
N ALA A 24 -24.75 -1.70 0.25
CA ALA A 24 -25.52 -0.84 1.17
C ALA A 24 -24.85 0.52 1.46
N LYS A 25 -23.57 0.67 1.11
CA LYS A 25 -22.80 1.92 1.22
C LYS A 25 -22.66 2.67 -0.12
N GLY A 26 -23.30 2.20 -1.18
CA GLY A 26 -23.30 2.86 -2.50
C GLY A 26 -22.23 2.36 -3.47
N TYR A 27 -21.57 1.25 -3.18
CA TYR A 27 -20.52 0.69 -4.02
C TYR A 27 -21.08 -0.39 -4.96
N HIS A 28 -20.55 -0.46 -6.18
CA HIS A 28 -20.67 -1.69 -6.98
C HIS A 28 -19.77 -2.75 -6.36
N ALA A 29 -20.29 -3.95 -6.09
CA ALA A 29 -19.53 -5.00 -5.46
C ALA A 29 -19.78 -6.37 -6.11
N CYS A 30 -18.71 -7.13 -6.30
CA CYS A 30 -18.75 -8.50 -6.81
C CYS A 30 -17.85 -9.42 -5.99
N VAL A 31 -18.17 -10.71 -5.99
CA VAL A 31 -17.36 -11.77 -5.37
C VAL A 31 -16.59 -12.51 -6.45
N LEU A 32 -15.27 -12.58 -6.31
CA LEU A 32 -14.44 -13.45 -7.13
C LEU A 32 -14.42 -14.86 -6.52
N ARG A 33 -14.93 -15.83 -7.27
CA ARG A 33 -14.71 -17.26 -7.00
C ARG A 33 -13.53 -17.71 -7.85
N TYR A 34 -12.41 -18.01 -7.20
CA TYR A 34 -11.13 -18.28 -7.84
C TYR A 34 -10.75 -19.77 -7.74
N HIS A 35 -9.72 -20.18 -8.47
CA HIS A 35 -9.21 -21.55 -8.49
C HIS A 35 -8.78 -22.03 -7.08
N VAL A 36 -9.53 -22.98 -6.53
CA VAL A 36 -9.32 -23.56 -5.19
C VAL A 36 -9.58 -25.07 -5.21
N GLY A 37 -9.30 -25.74 -4.09
CA GLY A 37 -9.62 -27.15 -3.88
C GLY A 37 -8.46 -28.08 -4.20
N GLU A 38 -8.76 -29.30 -4.66
CA GLU A 38 -7.74 -30.32 -4.96
C GLU A 38 -6.75 -29.89 -6.05
N ASN A 39 -7.22 -29.06 -6.99
CA ASN A 39 -6.42 -28.51 -8.09
C ASN A 39 -5.98 -27.06 -7.83
N ARG A 40 -5.85 -26.66 -6.56
CA ARG A 40 -5.40 -25.31 -6.21
C ARG A 40 -4.06 -24.99 -6.87
N ASP A 41 -4.01 -23.84 -7.52
CA ASP A 41 -2.85 -23.36 -8.24
C ASP A 41 -2.82 -21.83 -8.16
N PHE A 42 -1.69 -21.29 -7.72
CA PHE A 42 -1.55 -19.86 -7.49
C PHE A 42 -1.57 -19.06 -8.80
N GLU A 43 -0.91 -19.54 -9.85
CA GLU A 43 -0.86 -18.86 -11.14
C GLU A 43 -2.26 -18.79 -11.76
N ARG A 44 -3.03 -19.88 -11.69
CA ARG A 44 -4.43 -19.88 -12.13
C ARG A 44 -5.31 -18.96 -11.30
N SER A 45 -5.11 -18.93 -9.98
CA SER A 45 -5.84 -18.01 -9.11
C SER A 45 -5.54 -16.54 -9.43
N LEU A 46 -4.28 -16.22 -9.71
CA LEU A 46 -3.86 -14.87 -10.11
C LEU A 46 -4.41 -14.49 -11.49
N GLU A 47 -4.46 -15.45 -12.42
CA GLU A 47 -5.06 -15.26 -13.74
C GLU A 47 -6.58 -15.03 -13.67
N ASP A 48 -7.32 -15.76 -12.83
CA ASP A 48 -8.75 -15.47 -12.58
C ASP A 48 -8.94 -14.03 -12.09
N ALA A 49 -8.07 -13.60 -11.18
CA ALA A 49 -8.16 -12.30 -10.55
C ALA A 49 -7.82 -11.17 -11.54
N LYS A 50 -6.82 -11.40 -12.41
CA LYS A 50 -6.47 -10.53 -13.53
C LYS A 50 -7.63 -10.42 -14.53
N GLN A 51 -8.23 -11.54 -14.92
CA GLN A 51 -9.39 -11.55 -15.83
C GLN A 51 -10.58 -10.80 -15.22
N ALA A 52 -10.87 -11.01 -13.93
CA ALA A 52 -11.93 -10.30 -13.25
C ALA A 52 -11.73 -8.77 -13.26
N LEU A 53 -10.50 -8.30 -12.99
CA LEU A 53 -10.19 -6.87 -13.06
C LEU A 53 -10.36 -6.32 -14.49
N ALA A 54 -9.88 -7.05 -15.50
CA ALA A 54 -10.02 -6.67 -16.90
C ALA A 54 -11.49 -6.61 -17.34
N GLU A 55 -12.32 -7.54 -16.90
CA GLU A 55 -13.76 -7.54 -17.22
C GLU A 55 -14.50 -6.38 -16.53
N ILE A 56 -14.15 -6.04 -15.28
CA ILE A 56 -14.70 -4.85 -14.60
C ILE A 56 -14.41 -3.58 -15.40
N ARG A 57 -13.17 -3.43 -15.90
CA ARG A 57 -12.76 -2.28 -16.72
C ARG A 57 -13.45 -2.23 -18.10
N LYS A 58 -14.06 -3.32 -18.56
CA LYS A 58 -14.82 -3.37 -19.81
C LYS A 58 -16.32 -3.15 -19.63
N ILE A 59 -16.81 -2.99 -18.39
CA ILE A 59 -18.24 -2.78 -18.14
C ILE A 59 -18.70 -1.51 -18.86
N ASP A 60 -19.80 -1.64 -19.60
CA ASP A 60 -20.43 -0.58 -20.38
C ASP A 60 -20.77 0.62 -19.48
N ALA A 61 -20.39 1.82 -19.94
CA ALA A 61 -20.59 3.08 -19.21
C ALA A 61 -22.04 3.31 -18.76
N LYS A 62 -23.04 2.70 -19.42
CA LYS A 62 -24.45 2.78 -19.00
C LYS A 62 -24.71 2.22 -17.60
N TYR A 63 -23.87 1.29 -17.13
CA TYR A 63 -23.96 0.72 -15.78
C TYR A 63 -23.30 1.61 -14.72
N LYS A 64 -22.67 2.72 -15.12
CA LYS A 64 -22.06 3.71 -14.22
C LYS A 64 -21.07 3.09 -13.23
N VAL A 65 -20.25 2.15 -13.72
CA VAL A 65 -19.10 1.61 -12.99
C VAL A 65 -17.89 2.47 -13.34
N ALA A 66 -17.28 3.11 -12.33
CA ALA A 66 -16.04 3.86 -12.51
C ALA A 66 -14.89 2.90 -12.77
N GLN A 67 -14.21 3.06 -13.91
CA GLN A 67 -13.15 2.14 -14.36
C GLN A 67 -11.79 2.48 -13.72
N ASP A 68 -11.67 3.68 -13.16
CA ASP A 68 -10.52 4.27 -12.48
C ASP A 68 -10.66 4.29 -10.95
N GLN A 69 -11.79 3.83 -10.40
CA GLN A 69 -12.02 3.76 -8.95
C GLN A 69 -12.33 2.31 -8.52
N ILE A 70 -11.36 1.42 -8.72
CA ILE A 70 -11.51 -0.01 -8.42
C ILE A 70 -10.68 -0.37 -7.19
N ALA A 71 -11.35 -0.75 -6.11
CA ALA A 71 -10.70 -1.32 -4.92
C ALA A 71 -10.79 -2.86 -4.92
N VAL A 72 -9.68 -3.53 -4.61
CA VAL A 72 -9.69 -4.96 -4.27
C VAL A 72 -9.78 -5.12 -2.75
N ILE A 73 -10.59 -6.06 -2.29
CA ILE A 73 -10.61 -6.47 -0.88
C ILE A 73 -10.44 -7.98 -0.80
N GLY A 74 -9.52 -8.45 0.03
CA GLY A 74 -9.26 -9.88 0.25
C GLY A 74 -9.13 -10.23 1.73
N PHE A 75 -9.59 -11.42 2.11
CA PHE A 75 -9.53 -11.94 3.48
C PHE A 75 -8.67 -13.20 3.56
N SER A 76 -7.79 -13.32 4.56
CA SER A 76 -6.97 -14.54 4.75
C SER A 76 -6.22 -14.94 3.45
N ALA A 77 -6.49 -16.12 2.90
CA ALA A 77 -5.99 -16.57 1.60
C ALA A 77 -6.44 -15.69 0.42
N GLY A 78 -7.65 -15.14 0.46
CA GLY A 78 -8.08 -14.13 -0.49
C GLY A 78 -7.34 -12.80 -0.32
N GLY A 79 -6.87 -12.52 0.90
CA GLY A 79 -5.97 -11.40 1.21
C GLY A 79 -4.60 -11.59 0.56
N HIS A 80 -4.05 -12.82 0.59
CA HIS A 80 -2.86 -13.17 -0.18
C HIS A 80 -3.07 -12.87 -1.68
N LEU A 81 -4.19 -13.31 -2.26
CA LEU A 81 -4.46 -13.10 -3.68
C LEU A 81 -4.70 -11.62 -4.02
N ALA A 82 -5.37 -10.85 -3.15
CA ALA A 82 -5.54 -9.41 -3.31
C ALA A 82 -4.20 -8.65 -3.24
N ALA A 83 -3.30 -9.03 -2.32
CA ALA A 83 -1.96 -8.50 -2.25
C ALA A 83 -1.16 -8.86 -3.51
N ALA A 84 -1.22 -10.12 -3.96
CA ALA A 84 -0.58 -10.57 -5.18
C ALA A 84 -1.05 -9.80 -6.43
N MET A 85 -2.36 -9.55 -6.58
CA MET A 85 -2.87 -8.68 -7.65
C MET A 85 -2.28 -7.28 -7.59
N SER A 86 -2.10 -6.75 -6.38
CA SER A 86 -1.67 -5.37 -6.13
C SER A 86 -0.16 -5.19 -6.29
N THR A 87 0.63 -6.27 -6.25
CA THR A 87 2.09 -6.23 -6.34
C THR A 87 2.65 -6.84 -7.62
N LEU A 88 2.04 -7.91 -8.14
CA LEU A 88 2.58 -8.71 -9.24
C LEU A 88 1.98 -8.40 -10.62
N LEU A 89 0.73 -7.92 -10.68
CA LEU A 89 0.12 -7.59 -11.97
C LEU A 89 0.68 -6.28 -12.51
N GLU A 90 0.76 -6.19 -13.84
CA GLU A 90 1.06 -4.92 -14.53
C GLU A 90 -0.10 -3.93 -14.34
N GLU A 91 -1.31 -4.40 -14.63
CA GLU A 91 -2.55 -3.67 -14.35
C GLU A 91 -3.07 -4.01 -12.95
N LYS A 92 -2.95 -3.06 -12.04
CA LYS A 92 -3.34 -3.19 -10.63
C LYS A 92 -4.70 -2.54 -10.34
N PRO A 93 -5.41 -2.98 -9.28
CA PRO A 93 -6.49 -2.19 -8.71
C PRO A 93 -5.96 -0.84 -8.18
N ASN A 94 -6.83 0.16 -8.08
CA ASN A 94 -6.48 1.50 -7.63
C ASN A 94 -6.22 1.55 -6.13
N LEU A 95 -6.95 0.74 -5.35
CA LEU A 95 -6.82 0.62 -3.90
C LEU A 95 -6.83 -0.85 -3.48
N CYS A 96 -6.07 -1.17 -2.43
CA CYS A 96 -5.98 -2.52 -1.87
C CYS A 96 -6.49 -2.57 -0.43
N ILE A 97 -7.32 -3.55 -0.09
CA ILE A 97 -7.84 -3.75 1.26
C ILE A 97 -7.55 -5.19 1.69
N LEU A 98 -6.88 -5.36 2.82
CA LEU A 98 -6.41 -6.64 3.32
C LEU A 98 -6.95 -6.92 4.72
N GLY A 99 -7.82 -7.93 4.83
CA GLY A 99 -8.32 -8.45 6.10
C GLY A 99 -7.52 -9.68 6.54
N TYR A 100 -6.79 -9.57 7.66
CA TYR A 100 -5.97 -10.64 8.25
C TYR A 100 -5.24 -11.48 7.18
N PRO A 101 -4.45 -10.84 6.28
CA PRO A 101 -3.93 -11.47 5.08
C PRO A 101 -2.79 -12.45 5.39
N ALA A 102 -2.71 -13.53 4.64
CA ALA A 102 -1.61 -14.50 4.73
C ALA A 102 -0.52 -14.16 3.68
N ILE A 103 0.43 -13.32 4.03
CA ILE A 103 1.37 -12.64 3.10
C ILE A 103 2.63 -13.47 2.82
N LEU A 104 3.16 -14.16 3.83
CA LEU A 104 4.51 -14.68 3.80
C LEU A 104 4.61 -16.01 3.06
N SER A 105 5.81 -16.32 2.53
CA SER A 105 6.08 -17.60 1.85
C SER A 105 5.76 -18.83 2.70
N SER A 106 5.87 -18.73 4.03
CA SER A 106 5.49 -19.79 4.97
C SER A 106 4.04 -20.23 4.81
N PHE A 107 3.13 -19.29 4.49
CA PHE A 107 1.74 -19.63 4.18
C PHE A 107 1.63 -20.41 2.86
N ALA A 108 2.34 -19.96 1.81
CA ALA A 108 2.35 -20.65 0.52
C ALA A 108 2.87 -22.09 0.65
N GLU A 109 3.91 -22.31 1.45
CA GLU A 109 4.45 -23.63 1.79
C GLU A 109 3.43 -24.52 2.50
N VAL A 110 2.77 -24.01 3.55
CA VAL A 110 1.73 -24.74 4.29
C VAL A 110 0.55 -25.09 3.38
N MET A 111 0.13 -24.17 2.52
CA MET A 111 -0.94 -24.40 1.56
C MET A 111 -0.48 -25.16 0.31
N LYS A 112 0.80 -25.51 0.19
CA LYS A 112 1.37 -26.21 -0.98
C LYS A 112 1.02 -25.53 -2.31
N ILE A 113 1.06 -24.19 -2.32
CA ILE A 113 0.95 -23.38 -3.53
C ILE A 113 2.30 -22.76 -3.86
N LYS A 114 2.58 -22.56 -5.15
CA LYS A 114 3.82 -21.92 -5.60
C LYS A 114 3.59 -20.42 -5.70
N ALA A 115 3.84 -19.69 -4.63
CA ALA A 115 3.72 -18.24 -4.59
C ALA A 115 4.94 -17.61 -3.90
N PRO A 116 5.38 -16.41 -4.33
CA PRO A 116 6.39 -15.65 -3.61
C PRO A 116 5.82 -15.10 -2.29
N SER A 117 6.70 -14.63 -1.40
CA SER A 117 6.31 -13.80 -0.26
C SER A 117 5.87 -12.42 -0.78
N LEU A 118 4.67 -11.94 -0.43
CA LEU A 118 4.12 -10.74 -1.09
C LEU A 118 4.69 -9.44 -0.53
N ASP A 119 5.25 -9.45 0.68
CA ASP A 119 6.01 -8.34 1.25
C ASP A 119 7.25 -7.99 0.43
N THR A 120 7.94 -9.00 -0.13
CA THR A 120 9.13 -8.77 -0.99
C THR A 120 8.79 -8.31 -2.40
N CYS A 121 7.50 -8.33 -2.75
CA CYS A 121 6.98 -7.92 -4.06
C CYS A 121 6.42 -6.50 -4.04
N VAL A 122 6.41 -5.82 -2.89
CA VAL A 122 5.97 -4.43 -2.80
C VAL A 122 6.91 -3.53 -3.58
N THR A 123 6.33 -2.58 -4.32
CA THR A 123 7.04 -1.57 -5.11
C THR A 123 6.38 -0.22 -4.91
N LYS A 124 6.96 0.87 -5.43
CA LYS A 124 6.32 2.19 -5.40
C LYS A 124 5.02 2.24 -6.21
N GLU A 125 4.84 1.30 -7.13
CA GLU A 125 3.63 1.12 -7.93
C GLU A 125 2.58 0.24 -7.24
N THR A 126 2.82 -0.24 -6.01
CA THR A 126 1.77 -0.89 -5.22
C THR A 126 0.72 0.17 -4.83
N PRO A 127 -0.59 -0.09 -4.98
CA PRO A 127 -1.63 0.87 -4.65
C PRO A 127 -1.69 1.16 -3.14
N PRO A 128 -2.23 2.32 -2.74
CA PRO A 128 -2.53 2.60 -1.35
C PRO A 128 -3.31 1.46 -0.72
N THR A 129 -2.92 1.07 0.50
CA THR A 129 -3.42 -0.14 1.14
C THR A 129 -4.09 0.16 2.48
N PHE A 130 -5.28 -0.39 2.70
CA PHE A 130 -5.92 -0.48 4.00
C PHE A 130 -5.76 -1.89 4.56
N LEU A 131 -5.17 -2.04 5.75
CA LEU A 131 -4.96 -3.35 6.37
C LEU A 131 -5.65 -3.43 7.72
N PHE A 132 -6.38 -4.52 7.99
CA PHE A 132 -6.93 -4.77 9.32
C PHE A 132 -6.74 -6.22 9.74
N SER A 133 -6.38 -6.44 10.99
CA SER A 133 -6.12 -7.77 11.53
C SER A 133 -6.26 -7.78 13.06
N THR A 134 -6.08 -8.95 13.68
CA THR A 134 -6.05 -9.08 15.13
C THR A 134 -4.70 -9.62 15.58
N PHE A 135 -4.24 -9.18 16.76
CA PHE A 135 -3.03 -9.74 17.38
C PHE A 135 -3.24 -11.20 17.82
N GLU A 136 -4.45 -11.53 18.30
CA GLU A 136 -4.85 -12.88 18.72
C GLU A 136 -5.24 -13.82 17.56
N ASP A 137 -4.95 -13.45 16.31
CA ASP A 137 -5.13 -14.34 15.18
C ASP A 137 -4.32 -15.63 15.41
N ASN A 138 -5.04 -16.74 15.53
CA ASN A 138 -4.50 -18.04 15.91
C ASN A 138 -4.17 -18.93 14.69
N VAL A 139 -4.28 -18.41 13.47
CA VAL A 139 -4.03 -19.14 12.22
C VAL A 139 -2.99 -18.41 11.37
N VAL A 140 -3.14 -17.11 11.21
CA VAL A 140 -2.22 -16.26 10.44
C VAL A 140 -1.54 -15.30 11.40
N PRO A 141 -0.26 -15.54 11.76
CA PRO A 141 0.45 -14.68 12.70
C PRO A 141 0.48 -13.23 12.24
N ILE A 142 0.37 -12.30 13.20
CA ILE A 142 0.35 -10.85 12.96
C ILE A 142 1.58 -10.35 12.19
N GLU A 143 2.68 -11.10 12.24
CA GLU A 143 3.90 -10.86 11.46
C GLU A 143 3.63 -10.68 9.96
N ASN A 144 2.66 -11.40 9.39
CA ASN A 144 2.26 -11.23 7.98
C ASN A 144 1.83 -9.78 7.69
N SER A 145 1.07 -9.20 8.61
CA SER A 145 0.61 -7.80 8.48
C SER A 145 1.77 -6.84 8.71
N LEU A 146 2.57 -7.06 9.76
CA LEU A 146 3.66 -6.15 10.14
C LEU A 146 4.75 -6.06 9.07
N LEU A 147 5.16 -7.19 8.48
CA LEU A 147 6.17 -7.20 7.41
C LEU A 147 5.64 -6.56 6.13
N TYR A 148 4.38 -6.80 5.76
CA TYR A 148 3.78 -6.12 4.61
C TYR A 148 3.70 -4.61 4.81
N LEU A 149 3.26 -4.14 5.98
CA LEU A 149 3.22 -2.71 6.33
C LEU A 149 4.63 -2.10 6.30
N SER A 150 5.64 -2.82 6.80
CA SER A 150 7.04 -2.39 6.71
C SER A 150 7.53 -2.27 5.27
N ALA A 151 7.12 -3.19 4.39
CA ALA A 151 7.47 -3.15 2.98
C ALA A 151 6.79 -1.98 2.25
N LEU A 152 5.52 -1.66 2.57
CA LEU A 152 4.81 -0.48 2.07
C LEU A 152 5.52 0.81 2.52
N GLU A 153 5.90 0.89 3.79
CA GLU A 153 6.65 2.03 4.36
C GLU A 153 8.01 2.22 3.68
N GLU A 154 8.71 1.12 3.39
CA GLU A 154 9.99 1.14 2.70
C GLU A 154 9.89 1.69 1.27
N HIS A 155 8.80 1.41 0.58
CA HIS A 155 8.56 1.85 -0.81
C HIS A 155 7.73 3.14 -0.91
N ASP A 156 7.51 3.84 0.21
CA ASP A 156 6.71 5.07 0.27
C ASP A 156 5.28 4.93 -0.26
N VAL A 157 4.70 3.74 -0.10
CA VAL A 157 3.30 3.46 -0.46
C VAL A 157 2.41 3.89 0.71
N PRO A 158 1.43 4.80 0.50
CA PRO A 158 0.52 5.21 1.56
C PRO A 158 -0.31 4.04 2.07
N PHE A 159 -0.48 3.94 3.39
CA PHE A 159 -1.35 2.92 3.97
C PHE A 159 -2.06 3.41 5.23
N GLU A 160 -3.18 2.76 5.54
CA GLU A 160 -3.85 2.84 6.84
C GLU A 160 -3.93 1.42 7.43
N SER A 161 -3.73 1.29 8.74
CA SER A 161 -3.78 -0.03 9.39
C SER A 161 -4.48 -0.03 10.74
N HIS A 162 -5.24 -1.10 11.01
CA HIS A 162 -5.93 -1.34 12.28
C HIS A 162 -5.64 -2.74 12.81
N ILE A 163 -4.79 -2.84 13.83
CA ILE A 163 -4.48 -4.10 14.52
C ILE A 163 -5.24 -4.14 15.84
N PHE A 164 -6.29 -4.96 15.90
CA PHE A 164 -7.09 -5.11 17.10
C PHE A 164 -6.46 -6.13 18.06
N GLN A 165 -6.49 -5.86 19.37
CA GLN A 165 -5.85 -6.76 20.34
C GLN A 165 -6.49 -8.16 20.38
N LYS A 166 -7.82 -8.24 20.28
CA LYS A 166 -8.59 -9.48 20.48
C LYS A 166 -9.23 -9.95 19.18
N GLY A 167 -9.49 -11.25 19.12
CA GLY A 167 -10.30 -11.88 18.08
C GLY A 167 -9.53 -12.93 17.29
N ARG A 168 -10.21 -14.04 16.99
CA ARG A 168 -9.64 -15.21 16.30
C ARG A 168 -9.54 -14.99 14.79
N HIS A 169 -8.91 -15.91 14.08
CA HIS A 169 -8.86 -15.86 12.61
C HIS A 169 -10.25 -15.91 11.97
N GLY A 170 -10.46 -15.14 10.89
CA GLY A 170 -11.66 -15.26 10.05
C GLY A 170 -12.91 -14.61 10.65
N LEU A 171 -12.78 -13.47 11.33
CA LEU A 171 -13.91 -12.76 11.95
C LEU A 171 -14.93 -12.22 10.93
N SER A 172 -14.55 -12.06 9.66
CA SER A 172 -15.40 -11.44 8.63
C SER A 172 -15.94 -10.09 9.14
N LEU A 173 -17.26 -9.89 9.19
CA LEU A 173 -17.89 -8.67 9.69
C LEU A 173 -17.84 -8.55 11.22
N GLY A 174 -17.42 -9.58 11.96
CA GLY A 174 -17.35 -9.55 13.43
C GLY A 174 -18.71 -9.38 14.12
N THR A 175 -19.81 -9.64 13.42
CA THR A 175 -21.19 -9.51 13.95
C THR A 175 -21.87 -10.86 14.13
N LYS A 176 -22.95 -10.87 14.92
CA LYS A 176 -23.70 -12.08 15.28
C LYS A 176 -24.21 -12.92 14.10
N TRP A 177 -24.44 -12.30 12.95
CA TRP A 177 -25.01 -12.97 11.77
C TRP A 177 -23.97 -13.66 10.90
N PHE A 178 -22.72 -13.22 11.02
CA PHE A 178 -21.64 -13.66 10.15
C PHE A 178 -20.47 -14.25 10.94
N GLY A 179 -20.58 -14.37 12.26
CA GLY A 179 -19.69 -15.17 13.11
C GLY A 179 -20.04 -16.65 13.04
N ALA A 180 -19.05 -17.53 12.86
CA ALA A 180 -19.26 -18.98 12.87
C ALA A 180 -19.60 -19.53 14.28
N SER A 181 -19.27 -18.77 15.33
CA SER A 181 -19.54 -19.08 16.74
C SER A 181 -19.63 -17.77 17.55
N PRO A 182 -20.10 -17.81 18.82
CA PRO A 182 -20.14 -16.61 19.67
C PRO A 182 -18.77 -15.93 19.87
N GLU A 183 -17.68 -16.71 19.84
CA GLU A 183 -16.29 -16.23 19.92
C GLU A 183 -15.88 -15.41 18.70
N MET A 184 -16.62 -15.50 17.59
CA MET A 184 -16.37 -14.77 16.35
C MET A 184 -17.10 -13.42 16.29
N ILE A 185 -17.72 -12.99 17.39
CA ILE A 185 -18.43 -11.72 17.51
C ILE A 185 -17.54 -10.75 18.29
N ASP A 186 -16.99 -9.74 17.61
CA ASP A 186 -16.32 -8.61 18.25
C ASP A 186 -16.76 -7.31 17.55
N LEU A 187 -17.62 -6.55 18.24
CA LEU A 187 -18.16 -5.28 17.71
C LEU A 187 -17.11 -4.16 17.62
N ARG A 188 -15.96 -4.30 18.28
CA ARG A 188 -14.82 -3.39 18.07
C ARG A 188 -14.13 -3.74 16.77
N PHE A 189 -13.90 -5.03 16.51
CA PHE A 189 -13.36 -5.49 15.24
C PHE A 189 -14.29 -5.12 14.08
N ALA A 190 -15.60 -5.30 14.23
CA ALA A 190 -16.61 -4.96 13.22
C ALA A 190 -16.56 -3.50 12.72
N ARG A 191 -15.87 -2.60 13.43
CA ARG A 191 -15.66 -1.21 13.01
C ARG A 191 -14.75 -1.09 11.78
N TRP A 192 -13.99 -2.12 11.42
CA TRP A 192 -13.15 -2.10 10.21
C TRP A 192 -13.96 -1.71 8.97
N LEU A 193 -15.22 -2.16 8.86
CA LEU A 193 -16.07 -1.83 7.72
C LEU A 193 -16.38 -0.34 7.65
N LYS A 194 -16.59 0.31 8.80
CA LYS A 194 -16.80 1.76 8.84
C LYS A 194 -15.50 2.49 8.45
N LEU A 195 -14.39 2.09 9.06
CA LEU A 195 -13.07 2.72 8.86
C LEU A 195 -12.62 2.61 7.40
N VAL A 196 -12.81 1.45 6.76
CA VAL A 196 -12.44 1.28 5.36
C VAL A 196 -13.33 2.12 4.43
N CYS A 197 -14.60 2.34 4.74
CA CYS A 197 -15.45 3.24 3.95
C CYS A 197 -14.96 4.69 4.04
N GLU A 198 -14.63 5.16 5.25
CA GLU A 198 -14.06 6.50 5.45
C GLU A 198 -12.72 6.65 4.72
N TRP A 199 -11.89 5.60 4.73
CA TRP A 199 -10.62 5.58 3.99
C TRP A 199 -10.83 5.56 2.46
N LEU A 200 -11.81 4.82 1.95
CA LEU A 200 -12.15 4.80 0.50
C LEU A 200 -12.60 6.19 0.03
N GLU A 201 -13.48 6.84 0.79
CA GLU A 201 -13.94 8.21 0.53
C GLU A 201 -12.75 9.19 0.49
N LEU A 202 -11.86 9.13 1.48
CA LEU A 202 -10.65 9.97 1.53
C LEU A 202 -9.77 9.83 0.28
N ASN A 203 -9.54 8.60 -0.19
CA ASN A 203 -8.65 8.36 -1.33
C ASN A 203 -9.29 8.78 -2.66
N TRP A 204 -10.60 8.60 -2.83
CA TRP A 204 -11.29 9.00 -4.05
C TRP A 204 -11.62 10.48 -4.12
N GLU A 205 -11.79 11.17 -2.98
CA GLU A 205 -11.93 12.63 -2.97
C GLU A 205 -10.64 13.32 -3.44
N GLN A 206 -9.46 12.81 -3.04
CA GLN A 206 -8.17 13.38 -3.45
C GLN A 206 -7.92 13.27 -4.96
N GLU A 207 -8.44 12.24 -5.63
CA GLU A 207 -8.34 12.10 -7.10
C GLU A 207 -9.17 13.15 -7.86
N THR A 208 -10.20 13.75 -7.23
CA THR A 208 -11.09 14.72 -7.88
C THR A 208 -10.63 16.18 -7.76
N GLN A 209 -9.62 16.48 -6.93
CA GLN A 209 -9.08 17.83 -6.86
C GLN A 209 -8.11 18.08 -8.02
N PRO A 210 -8.31 19.12 -8.85
CA PRO A 210 -7.34 19.45 -9.88
C PRO A 210 -6.01 19.75 -9.21
N VAL A 211 -4.99 18.97 -9.56
CA VAL A 211 -3.59 19.25 -9.23
C VAL A 211 -3.36 20.71 -9.62
N ASN A 212 -3.17 21.58 -8.62
CA ASN A 212 -2.75 22.95 -8.86
C ASN A 212 -1.50 22.87 -9.71
N GLN A 213 -1.64 23.20 -11.00
CA GLN A 213 -0.56 23.21 -11.96
C GLN A 213 0.54 24.10 -11.37
N THR A 214 1.64 23.46 -10.99
CA THR A 214 2.88 24.16 -10.72
C THR A 214 3.21 24.95 -11.97
N VAL A 215 3.23 26.28 -11.81
CA VAL A 215 3.56 27.23 -12.84
C VAL A 215 4.98 26.94 -13.33
N ASN A 216 5.09 26.28 -14.48
CA ASN A 216 6.35 26.06 -15.17
C ASN A 216 6.71 27.31 -15.99
N GLY A 217 7.46 28.22 -15.36
CA GLY A 217 8.39 29.11 -16.05
C GLY A 217 9.83 28.66 -15.78
N PRO A 218 10.80 28.95 -16.65
CA PRO A 218 12.20 28.63 -16.41
C PRO A 218 12.76 29.62 -15.37
N MET A 219 12.50 29.36 -14.08
CA MET A 219 13.37 29.85 -13.02
C MET A 219 14.44 28.79 -12.78
N GLU A 220 15.71 29.19 -12.79
CA GLU A 220 16.76 28.39 -12.15
C GLU A 220 16.34 28.15 -10.70
N LYS A 221 15.79 26.95 -10.42
CA LYS A 221 15.38 26.60 -9.05
C LYS A 221 16.64 26.58 -8.20
N ASN A 222 16.68 27.45 -7.19
CA ASN A 222 17.76 27.47 -6.21
C ASN A 222 17.80 26.11 -5.51
N VAL A 223 18.90 25.38 -5.67
CA VAL A 223 19.07 24.03 -5.09
C VAL A 223 18.88 24.02 -3.57
N LEU A 224 19.09 25.15 -2.89
CA LEU A 224 18.88 25.26 -1.45
C LEU A 224 17.41 25.28 -1.02
N GLU A 225 16.50 25.53 -1.95
CA GLU A 225 15.05 25.55 -1.73
C GLU A 225 14.38 24.24 -2.15
N LEU A 226 15.10 23.35 -2.83
CA LEU A 226 14.58 22.03 -3.19
C LEU A 226 14.53 21.12 -1.96
N PRO A 227 13.45 20.33 -1.79
CA PRO A 227 13.41 19.26 -0.82
C PRO A 227 14.57 18.27 -1.01
N LEU A 228 15.07 17.72 0.10
CA LEU A 228 16.19 16.77 0.07
C LEU A 228 15.92 15.55 -0.82
N ASP A 229 14.68 15.03 -0.87
CA ASP A 229 14.36 13.89 -1.74
C ASP A 229 14.62 14.17 -3.22
N GLN A 230 14.18 15.33 -3.72
CA GLN A 230 14.46 15.77 -5.09
C GLN A 230 15.94 16.02 -5.34
N LEU A 231 16.67 16.55 -4.36
CA LEU A 231 18.11 16.76 -4.49
C LEU A 231 18.88 15.45 -4.62
N LEU A 232 18.46 14.42 -3.88
CA LEU A 232 19.13 13.12 -3.81
C LEU A 232 18.83 12.20 -5.01
N GLU A 233 17.89 12.57 -5.88
CA GLU A 233 17.69 11.89 -7.17
C GLU A 233 18.92 12.01 -8.09
N ASP A 234 19.69 13.09 -7.95
CA ASP A 234 20.96 13.27 -8.66
C ASP A 234 22.12 12.64 -7.86
N GLY A 235 22.81 11.68 -8.47
CA GLY A 235 23.91 10.94 -7.82
C GLY A 235 25.09 11.82 -7.38
N THR A 236 25.33 12.95 -8.07
CA THR A 236 26.39 13.88 -7.69
C THR A 236 25.99 14.68 -6.45
N ASN A 237 24.76 15.18 -6.42
CA ASN A 237 24.18 15.85 -5.26
C ASN A 237 24.14 14.91 -4.05
N GLN A 238 23.77 13.64 -4.25
CA GLN A 238 23.79 12.62 -3.22
C GLN A 238 25.18 12.41 -2.63
N ALA A 239 26.21 12.25 -3.46
CA ALA A 239 27.58 12.10 -2.98
C ALA A 239 28.05 13.31 -2.17
N ILE A 240 27.76 14.52 -2.65
CA ILE A 240 28.07 15.79 -1.95
C ILE A 240 27.35 15.85 -0.59
N LEU A 241 26.04 15.57 -0.58
CA LEU A 241 25.23 15.63 0.63
C LEU A 241 25.64 14.58 1.66
N PHE A 242 25.97 13.36 1.25
CA PHE A 242 26.44 12.31 2.17
C PHE A 242 27.86 12.56 2.66
N GLN A 243 28.72 13.17 1.84
CA GLN A 243 30.04 13.59 2.31
C GLN A 243 29.94 14.67 3.38
N GLU A 244 29.13 15.70 3.13
CA GLU A 244 28.98 16.79 4.09
C GLU A 244 28.13 16.37 5.28
N PHE A 245 27.04 15.64 5.09
CA PHE A 245 26.11 15.19 6.13
C PHE A 245 25.96 13.65 6.14
N PRO A 246 26.94 12.90 6.68
CA PRO A 246 26.95 11.43 6.60
C PRO A 246 25.72 10.73 7.18
N LYS A 247 25.08 11.32 8.20
CA LYS A 247 23.85 10.77 8.78
C LYS A 247 22.66 10.75 7.82
N LEU A 248 22.69 11.52 6.73
CA LEU A 248 21.68 11.41 5.67
C LEU A 248 21.68 10.04 4.98
N ALA A 249 22.73 9.23 5.14
CA ALA A 249 22.73 7.84 4.69
C ALA A 249 21.94 6.90 5.63
N GLU A 250 21.66 7.31 6.87
CA GLU A 250 20.86 6.53 7.82
C GLU A 250 19.36 6.71 7.47
N LYS A 251 18.68 5.61 7.11
CA LYS A 251 17.28 5.62 6.60
C LYS A 251 16.31 6.40 7.51
N SER A 252 16.35 6.16 8.82
CA SER A 252 15.46 6.83 9.79
C SER A 252 15.74 8.33 9.89
N TYR A 253 17.02 8.71 9.86
CA TYR A 253 17.43 10.12 9.90
C TYR A 253 17.00 10.85 8.62
N TYR A 254 17.25 10.24 7.45
CA TYR A 254 16.83 10.78 6.17
C TYR A 254 15.32 10.96 6.07
N LYS A 255 14.52 9.95 6.48
CA LYS A 255 13.05 10.01 6.38
C LYS A 255 12.44 11.19 7.15
N ILE A 256 13.05 11.61 8.26
CA ILE A 256 12.64 12.81 9.01
C ILE A 256 12.88 14.08 8.19
N LEU A 257 14.00 14.15 7.48
CA LEU A 257 14.49 15.37 6.85
C LEU A 257 14.10 15.52 5.37
N ARG A 258 13.74 14.41 4.70
CA ARG A 258 13.62 14.34 3.24
C ARG A 258 12.70 15.37 2.57
N ARG A 259 11.67 15.83 3.29
CA ARG A 259 10.69 16.81 2.78
C ARG A 259 11.09 18.27 3.04
N PHE A 260 12.22 18.51 3.71
CA PHE A 260 12.73 19.85 3.99
C PHE A 260 13.82 20.24 2.99
N SER A 261 13.90 21.53 2.71
CA SER A 261 15.03 22.13 1.99
C SER A 261 16.22 22.40 2.93
N LEU A 262 17.42 22.59 2.38
CA LEU A 262 18.60 22.92 3.19
C LEU A 262 18.39 24.23 3.98
N ASN A 263 17.69 25.21 3.40
CA ASN A 263 17.37 26.47 4.09
C ASN A 263 16.41 26.26 5.27
N GLN A 264 15.40 25.40 5.11
CA GLN A 264 14.48 25.06 6.20
C GLN A 264 15.21 24.29 7.32
N LEU A 265 16.11 23.37 6.95
CA LEU A 265 16.91 22.61 7.89
C LEU A 265 17.90 23.49 8.66
N GLN A 266 18.46 24.52 8.03
CA GLN A 266 19.27 25.53 8.71
C GLN A 266 18.49 26.27 9.79
N GLN A 267 17.24 26.62 9.52
CA GLN A 267 16.41 27.34 10.48
C GLN A 267 16.01 26.46 11.66
N PHE A 268 15.70 25.18 11.38
CA PHE A 268 15.24 24.24 12.39
C PHE A 268 16.36 23.66 13.25
N SER A 269 17.53 23.39 12.65
CA SER A 269 18.68 22.74 13.29
C SER A 269 20.00 23.36 12.78
N PRO A 270 20.27 24.65 13.09
CA PRO A 270 21.46 25.36 12.63
C PRO A 270 22.78 24.73 13.12
N GLU A 271 22.75 24.00 14.23
CA GLU A 271 23.89 23.27 14.78
C GLU A 271 24.32 22.08 13.90
N ILE A 272 23.38 21.45 13.22
CA ILE A 272 23.65 20.38 12.25
C ILE A 272 23.86 20.99 10.86
N PHE A 273 22.93 21.82 10.42
CA PHE A 273 22.88 22.41 9.07
C PHE A 273 23.39 23.85 9.08
N SER A 274 24.64 24.05 9.52
CA SER A 274 25.19 25.40 9.68
C SER A 274 25.38 26.13 8.34
N THR A 275 25.37 27.46 8.39
CA THR A 275 25.56 28.33 7.22
C THR A 275 26.82 27.97 6.42
N ALA A 276 27.91 27.63 7.12
CA ALA A 276 29.17 27.27 6.48
C ALA A 276 29.08 25.95 5.71
N ARG A 277 28.43 24.93 6.29
CA ARG A 277 28.28 23.61 5.66
C ARG A 277 27.33 23.68 4.46
N ILE A 278 26.22 24.43 4.58
CA ILE A 278 25.29 24.65 3.46
C ILE A 278 25.96 25.42 2.33
N ALA A 279 26.71 26.49 2.64
CA ALA A 279 27.44 27.25 1.63
C ALA A 279 28.43 26.37 0.87
N LYS A 280 29.14 25.46 1.57
CA LYS A 280 30.05 24.49 0.97
C LYS A 280 29.33 23.53 0.02
N VAL A 281 28.20 22.97 0.44
CA VAL A 281 27.37 22.10 -0.42
C VAL A 281 26.90 22.83 -1.66
N HIS A 282 26.39 24.05 -1.50
CA HIS A 282 25.92 24.88 -2.61
C HIS A 282 27.01 25.18 -3.63
N GLU A 283 28.23 25.48 -3.16
CA GLU A 283 29.38 25.73 -4.02
C GLU A 283 29.79 24.47 -4.78
N GLN A 284 29.87 23.32 -4.11
CA GLN A 284 30.21 22.04 -4.73
C GLN A 284 29.19 21.64 -5.82
N MET A 285 27.90 21.83 -5.55
CA MET A 285 26.82 21.57 -6.53
C MET A 285 26.86 22.54 -7.72
N LYS A 286 27.27 23.79 -7.53
CA LYS A 286 27.47 24.74 -8.63
C LYS A 286 28.66 24.39 -9.50
N GLN A 287 29.75 23.94 -8.87
CA GLN A 287 30.96 23.53 -9.59
C GLN A 287 30.72 22.28 -10.43
N SER A 288 30.00 21.28 -9.90
CA SER A 288 29.69 20.05 -10.65
C SER A 288 28.83 20.30 -11.88
N LYS A 289 27.81 21.18 -11.80
CA LYS A 289 26.96 21.57 -12.95
C LYS A 289 27.74 22.27 -14.07
N ARG A 290 28.81 22.99 -13.76
CA ARG A 290 29.68 23.66 -14.76
C ARG A 290 30.60 22.70 -15.51
N VAL A 291 30.88 21.53 -14.94
CA VAL A 291 31.75 20.52 -15.55
C VAL A 291 30.95 19.59 -16.48
N GLY A 292 29.70 19.26 -16.14
CA GLY A 292 28.83 18.39 -16.95
C GLY A 292 28.17 19.06 -18.18
N GLY A 293 28.16 20.39 -18.28
CA GLY A 293 27.57 21.13 -19.41
C GLY A 293 28.50 21.36 -20.60
N LYS A 294 29.58 20.57 -20.73
CA LYS A 294 30.61 20.73 -21.76
C LYS A 294 30.73 19.56 -22.75
N GLU A 295 29.76 18.65 -22.77
CA GLU A 295 29.65 17.59 -23.78
C GLU A 295 28.49 17.85 -24.76
#